data_AF-A0A724JML5-F1
#
_entry.id   AF-A0A724JML5-F1
#
_cell.length_a   1.000
_cell.length_b   1.000
_cell.length_c   1.000
_cell.angle_alpha   90.00
_cell.angle_beta   90.00
_cell.angle_gamma   90.00
#
_symmetry.space_group_name_H-M   'P 1'
#
loop_
_entity.id
_entity.type
_entity.pdbx_description
1 polymer ?
#
loop_
_entity_poly.entity_id
_entity_poly.type
_entity_poly.pdbx_seq_one_letter_code
_entity_poly.pdbx_strand_id
1 'polypeptide(L)'
;MNNTAENTSLSTFPAVTQRALETLNTTRNAWLEARRQQKAAADNIATIRQRRAEMEATTNALNEEWRTLFRESQGVVSKEMKKLRTEIALGRETLEDFDELLAAQESENALLPQEAGKLAGQYISAHNTLVEIRAKQIWEDFMQSHGKALIQTLSLLKATMGREASAVVGVVNSVNDPDTVLKDFIHKHITKPALTNAVMPEQDPVFKLAGVAPDYAALADFRKLPSPAALHKMKIRQEREELQKRNRAAEGI
;
A
#
# COMPACT_ATOMS: atom_id res chain seq x y z
N MET A 1 -4.08 -26.85 16.65
CA MET A 1 -5.19 -26.25 17.44
C MET A 1 -6.10 -25.58 16.44
N ASN A 2 -7.34 -26.07 16.34
CA ASN A 2 -8.33 -25.68 15.33
C ASN A 2 -8.80 -24.25 15.57
N ASN A 3 -8.45 -23.33 14.67
CA ASN A 3 -9.14 -22.05 14.55
C ASN A 3 -10.50 -22.31 13.92
N THR A 4 -11.53 -22.36 14.74
CA THR A 4 -12.92 -22.24 14.29
C THR A 4 -13.06 -20.85 13.69
N ALA A 5 -12.89 -20.74 12.38
CA ALA A 5 -13.33 -19.57 11.64
C ALA A 5 -14.85 -19.49 11.86
N GLU A 6 -15.29 -18.54 12.68
CA GLU A 6 -16.68 -18.08 12.66
C GLU A 6 -16.96 -17.66 11.22
N ASN A 7 -17.55 -18.55 10.44
CA ASN A 7 -18.04 -18.30 9.09
C ASN A 7 -19.15 -17.25 9.18
N THR A 8 -18.76 -15.99 9.33
CA THR A 8 -19.65 -14.85 9.20
C THR A 8 -19.96 -14.76 7.71
N SER A 9 -21.05 -15.41 7.29
CA SER A 9 -21.51 -15.34 5.91
C SER A 9 -21.75 -13.88 5.56
N LEU A 10 -21.11 -13.40 4.49
CA LEU A 10 -21.27 -12.02 3.98
C LEU A 10 -22.75 -11.62 3.82
N SER A 11 -23.64 -12.60 3.60
CA SER A 11 -25.09 -12.44 3.48
C SER A 11 -25.81 -11.86 4.70
N THR A 12 -25.17 -11.80 5.87
CA THR A 12 -25.80 -11.27 7.11
C THR A 12 -25.70 -9.74 7.22
N PHE A 13 -24.82 -9.09 6.47
CA PHE A 13 -24.67 -7.64 6.53
C PHE A 13 -25.67 -6.89 5.64
N PRO A 14 -25.97 -5.61 5.91
CA PRO A 14 -26.69 -4.77 4.97
C PRO A 14 -26.02 -4.74 3.59
N ALA A 15 -26.80 -4.69 2.51
CA ALA A 15 -26.29 -4.78 1.14
C ALA A 15 -25.21 -3.73 0.81
N VAL A 16 -25.30 -2.53 1.40
CA VAL A 16 -24.30 -1.47 1.23
C VAL A 16 -22.94 -1.88 1.83
N THR A 17 -22.95 -2.56 2.97
CA THR A 17 -21.74 -3.07 3.65
C THR A 17 -21.14 -4.24 2.90
N GLN A 18 -21.98 -5.13 2.36
CA GLN A 18 -21.54 -6.23 1.50
C GLN A 18 -20.76 -5.71 0.28
N ARG A 19 -21.34 -4.75 -0.45
CA ARG A 19 -20.67 -4.13 -1.61
C ARG A 19 -19.37 -3.42 -1.24
N ALA A 20 -19.34 -2.76 -0.08
CA ALA A 20 -18.13 -2.11 0.41
C ALA A 20 -17.03 -3.14 0.76
N LEU A 21 -17.39 -4.27 1.37
CA LEU A 21 -16.47 -5.39 1.64
C LEU A 21 -15.96 -6.05 0.36
N GLU A 22 -16.82 -6.25 -0.64
CA GLU A 22 -16.43 -6.74 -1.96
C GLU A 22 -15.42 -5.80 -2.61
N THR A 23 -15.72 -4.50 -2.63
CA THR A 23 -14.82 -3.47 -3.17
C THR A 23 -13.48 -3.45 -2.44
N LEU A 24 -13.50 -3.55 -1.10
CA LEU A 24 -12.30 -3.65 -0.27
C LEU A 24 -11.45 -4.87 -0.66
N ASN A 25 -12.06 -6.03 -0.80
CA ASN A 25 -11.36 -7.27 -1.15
C ASN A 25 -10.78 -7.22 -2.57
N THR A 26 -11.54 -6.70 -3.53
CA THR A 26 -11.06 -6.52 -4.91
C THR A 26 -9.85 -5.58 -4.97
N THR A 27 -9.93 -4.42 -4.30
CA THR A 27 -8.83 -3.45 -4.27
C THR A 27 -7.62 -3.95 -3.48
N ARG A 28 -7.84 -4.66 -2.36
CA ARG A 28 -6.78 -5.33 -1.59
C ARG A 28 -6.04 -6.35 -2.45
N ASN A 29 -6.77 -7.22 -3.14
CA ASN A 29 -6.17 -8.26 -3.98
C ASN A 29 -5.38 -7.67 -5.16
N ALA A 30 -5.91 -6.62 -5.80
CA ALA A 30 -5.20 -5.91 -6.86
C ALA A 30 -3.87 -5.31 -6.36
N TRP A 31 -3.88 -4.64 -5.20
CA TRP A 31 -2.67 -4.11 -4.58
C TRP A 31 -1.66 -5.21 -4.22
N LEU A 32 -2.11 -6.31 -3.61
CA LEU A 32 -1.24 -7.44 -3.25
C LEU A 32 -0.63 -8.11 -4.49
N GLU A 33 -1.37 -8.21 -5.58
CA GLU A 33 -0.85 -8.75 -6.85
C GLU A 33 0.22 -7.84 -7.45
N ALA A 34 -0.03 -6.52 -7.52
CA ALA A 34 0.97 -5.57 -8.01
C ALA A 34 2.25 -5.59 -7.15
N ARG A 35 2.12 -5.74 -5.83
CA ARG A 35 3.26 -5.89 -4.92
C ARG A 35 4.02 -7.20 -5.16
N ARG A 36 3.32 -8.30 -5.47
CA ARG A 36 3.94 -9.57 -5.84
C ARG A 36 4.73 -9.43 -7.15
N GLN A 37 4.15 -8.78 -8.17
CA GLN A 37 4.81 -8.53 -9.45
C GLN A 37 6.05 -7.65 -9.28
N GLN A 38 5.95 -6.57 -8.49
CA GLN A 38 7.10 -5.71 -8.16
C GLN A 38 8.22 -6.51 -7.50
N LYS A 39 7.89 -7.37 -6.52
CA LYS A 39 8.88 -8.22 -5.86
C LYS A 39 9.51 -9.22 -6.84
N ALA A 40 8.70 -9.90 -7.65
CA ALA A 40 9.19 -10.85 -8.63
C ALA A 40 10.13 -10.20 -9.66
N ALA A 41 9.81 -8.99 -10.13
CA ALA A 41 10.67 -8.22 -11.02
C ALA A 41 12.01 -7.86 -10.36
N ALA A 42 11.99 -7.41 -9.10
CA ALA A 42 13.20 -7.09 -8.35
C ALA A 42 14.08 -8.33 -8.12
N ASP A 43 13.48 -9.46 -7.75
CA ASP A 43 14.18 -10.73 -7.54
C ASP A 43 14.78 -11.27 -8.86
N ASN A 44 14.08 -11.09 -10.00
CA ASN A 44 14.60 -11.44 -11.33
C ASN A 44 15.82 -10.57 -11.71
N ILE A 45 15.73 -9.25 -11.56
CA ILE A 45 16.85 -8.33 -11.81
C ILE A 45 18.06 -8.70 -10.94
N ALA A 46 17.86 -9.01 -9.67
CA ALA A 46 18.94 -9.44 -8.77
C ALA A 46 19.60 -10.73 -9.27
N THR A 47 18.82 -11.70 -9.74
CA THR A 47 19.32 -12.96 -10.32
C THR A 47 20.15 -12.71 -11.58
N ILE A 48 19.69 -11.83 -12.48
CA ILE A 48 20.43 -11.48 -13.70
C ILE A 48 21.77 -10.81 -13.34
N ARG A 49 21.76 -9.86 -12.38
CA ARG A 49 22.99 -9.21 -11.91
C ARG A 49 23.98 -10.20 -11.30
N GLN A 50 23.49 -11.18 -10.55
CA GLN A 50 24.35 -12.24 -10.00
C GLN A 50 25.01 -13.04 -11.13
N ARG A 51 24.25 -13.52 -12.11
CA ARG A 51 24.78 -14.29 -13.25
C ARG A 51 25.79 -13.49 -14.08
N ARG A 52 25.51 -12.20 -14.28
CA ARG A 52 26.45 -11.27 -14.93
C ARG A 52 27.77 -11.18 -14.16
N ALA A 53 27.71 -11.03 -12.82
CA ALA A 53 28.92 -10.96 -12.00
C ALA A 53 29.74 -12.26 -12.03
N GLU A 54 29.09 -13.42 -12.07
CA GLU A 54 29.76 -14.72 -12.25
C GLU A 54 30.45 -14.83 -13.62
N MET A 55 29.79 -14.37 -14.70
CA MET A 55 30.38 -14.31 -16.04
C MET A 55 31.57 -13.34 -16.11
N GLU A 56 31.45 -12.19 -15.47
CA GLU A 56 32.51 -11.18 -15.40
C GLU A 56 33.74 -11.71 -14.65
N ALA A 57 33.53 -12.38 -13.51
CA ALA A 57 34.61 -13.02 -12.76
C ALA A 57 35.34 -14.08 -13.61
N THR A 58 34.59 -14.91 -14.33
CA THR A 58 35.14 -15.95 -15.22
C THR A 58 35.94 -15.32 -16.37
N THR A 59 35.38 -14.33 -17.05
CA THR A 59 36.03 -13.63 -18.17
C THR A 59 37.29 -12.91 -17.72
N ASN A 60 37.29 -12.31 -16.53
CA ASN A 60 38.45 -11.65 -15.95
C ASN A 60 39.56 -12.65 -15.58
N ALA A 61 39.20 -13.83 -15.05
CA ALA A 61 40.17 -14.89 -14.76
C ALA A 61 40.85 -15.38 -16.04
N LEU A 62 40.09 -15.68 -17.10
CA LEU A 62 40.63 -16.08 -18.41
C LEU A 62 41.56 -15.00 -19.00
N ASN A 63 41.19 -13.73 -18.84
CA ASN A 63 42.00 -12.62 -19.32
C ASN A 63 43.30 -12.44 -18.54
N GLU A 64 43.32 -12.73 -17.24
CA GLU A 64 44.56 -12.70 -16.46
C GLU A 64 45.46 -13.90 -16.75
N GLU A 65 44.89 -15.09 -16.97
CA GLU A 65 45.60 -16.26 -17.47
C GLU A 65 46.25 -15.97 -18.82
N TRP A 66 45.49 -15.40 -19.77
CA TRP A 66 46.00 -15.00 -21.07
C TRP A 66 47.17 -14.01 -20.97
N ARG A 67 47.07 -13.01 -20.09
CA ARG A 67 48.14 -12.02 -19.84
C ARG A 67 49.38 -12.66 -19.25
N THR A 68 49.21 -13.63 -18.36
CA THR A 68 50.31 -14.37 -17.74
C THR A 68 51.06 -15.18 -18.79
N LEU A 69 50.35 -15.98 -19.59
CA LEU A 69 50.94 -16.73 -20.69
C LEU A 69 51.65 -15.83 -21.72
N PHE A 70 51.07 -14.67 -22.05
CA PHE A 70 51.70 -13.72 -22.99
C PHE A 70 53.00 -13.12 -22.45
N ARG A 71 53.08 -12.86 -21.14
CA ARG A 71 54.30 -12.38 -20.48
C ARG A 71 55.36 -13.47 -20.45
N GLU A 72 54.98 -14.68 -20.06
CA GLU A 72 55.88 -15.84 -19.96
C GLU A 72 56.43 -16.27 -21.32
N SER A 73 55.62 -16.17 -22.39
CA SER A 73 56.04 -16.47 -23.76
C SER A 73 56.80 -15.33 -24.45
N GLN A 74 57.10 -14.25 -23.72
CA GLN A 74 57.76 -13.04 -24.24
C GLN A 74 57.06 -12.46 -25.50
N GLY A 75 55.74 -12.54 -25.55
CA GLY A 75 54.93 -12.02 -26.65
C GLY A 75 54.65 -13.00 -27.78
N VAL A 76 55.16 -14.23 -27.74
CA VAL A 76 54.82 -15.27 -28.73
C VAL A 76 53.44 -15.84 -28.45
N VAL A 77 52.48 -15.65 -29.37
CA VAL A 77 51.09 -16.08 -29.19
C VAL A 77 50.92 -17.56 -29.55
N SER A 78 50.66 -18.40 -28.55
CA SER A 78 50.42 -19.84 -28.72
C SER A 78 49.00 -20.15 -29.22
N LYS A 79 48.75 -21.40 -29.60
CA LYS A 79 47.41 -21.88 -29.98
C LYS A 79 46.42 -21.78 -28.81
N GLU A 80 46.86 -22.09 -27.60
CA GLU A 80 46.08 -21.99 -26.38
C GLU A 80 45.68 -20.55 -26.08
N MET A 81 46.60 -19.60 -26.24
CA MET A 81 46.31 -18.17 -26.07
C MET A 81 45.31 -17.64 -27.09
N LYS A 82 45.31 -18.17 -28.33
CA LYS A 82 44.26 -17.83 -29.32
C LYS A 82 42.90 -18.31 -28.86
N LYS A 83 42.82 -19.52 -28.28
CA LYS A 83 41.58 -20.09 -27.73
C LYS A 83 41.06 -19.27 -26.55
N LEU A 84 41.92 -18.94 -25.59
CA LEU A 84 41.58 -18.04 -24.48
C LEU A 84 41.08 -16.69 -25.00
N ARG A 85 41.73 -16.13 -26.04
CA ARG A 85 41.30 -14.85 -26.62
C ARG A 85 39.90 -14.91 -27.23
N THR A 86 39.56 -16.00 -27.90
CA THR A 86 38.20 -16.20 -28.43
C THR A 86 37.16 -16.36 -27.33
N GLU A 87 37.47 -17.10 -26.26
CA GLU A 87 36.57 -17.26 -25.11
C GLU A 87 36.36 -15.93 -24.36
N ILE A 88 37.41 -15.13 -24.19
CA ILE A 88 37.31 -13.77 -23.61
C ILE A 88 36.46 -12.84 -24.48
N ALA A 89 36.61 -12.90 -25.80
CA ALA A 89 35.83 -12.08 -26.72
C ALA A 89 34.34 -12.41 -26.60
N LEU A 90 34.00 -13.71 -26.62
CA LEU A 90 32.63 -14.19 -26.42
C LEU A 90 32.09 -13.81 -25.03
N GLY A 91 32.89 -13.94 -23.98
CA GLY A 91 32.51 -13.53 -22.62
C GLY A 91 32.18 -12.04 -22.52
N ARG A 92 32.92 -11.18 -23.24
CA ARG A 92 32.62 -9.73 -23.29
C ARG A 92 31.33 -9.42 -24.04
N GLU A 93 31.12 -10.04 -25.20
CA GLU A 93 29.87 -9.92 -25.96
C GLU A 93 28.67 -10.37 -25.11
N THR A 94 28.83 -11.48 -24.37
CA THR A 94 27.78 -11.98 -23.48
C THR A 94 27.51 -11.03 -22.30
N LEU A 95 28.53 -10.32 -21.81
CA LEU A 95 28.35 -9.28 -20.77
C LEU A 95 27.60 -8.05 -21.31
N GLU A 96 27.83 -7.69 -22.57
CA GLU A 96 27.04 -6.65 -23.26
C GLU A 96 25.57 -7.08 -23.37
N ASP A 97 25.28 -8.33 -23.76
CA ASP A 97 23.92 -8.88 -23.76
C ASP A 97 23.26 -8.84 -22.37
N PHE A 98 24.01 -9.13 -21.30
CA PHE A 98 23.51 -9.00 -19.93
C PHE A 98 23.16 -7.55 -19.58
N ASP A 99 23.97 -6.58 -20.00
CA ASP A 99 23.73 -5.16 -19.77
C ASP A 99 22.48 -4.68 -20.53
N GLU A 100 22.29 -5.13 -21.77
CA GLU A 100 21.08 -4.85 -22.56
C GLU A 100 19.84 -5.48 -21.92
N LEU A 101 19.92 -6.74 -21.48
CA LEU A 101 18.82 -7.44 -20.80
C LEU A 101 18.44 -6.74 -19.48
N LEU A 102 19.42 -6.29 -18.70
CA LEU A 102 19.17 -5.54 -17.47
C LEU A 102 18.48 -4.21 -17.78
N ALA A 103 18.96 -3.46 -18.77
CA ALA A 103 18.34 -2.19 -19.17
C ALA A 103 16.90 -2.38 -19.66
N ALA A 104 16.62 -3.46 -20.41
CA ALA A 104 15.27 -3.82 -20.84
C ALA A 104 14.37 -4.12 -19.63
N GLN A 105 14.82 -5.00 -18.72
CA GLN A 105 14.05 -5.38 -17.54
C GLN A 105 13.79 -4.19 -16.61
N GLU A 106 14.77 -3.31 -16.39
CA GLU A 106 14.60 -2.09 -15.59
C GLU A 106 13.61 -1.12 -16.24
N SER A 107 13.66 -0.97 -17.57
CA SER A 107 12.73 -0.13 -18.33
C SER A 107 11.29 -0.65 -18.28
N GLU A 108 11.09 -1.96 -18.49
CA GLU A 108 9.76 -2.59 -18.48
C GLU A 108 9.09 -2.52 -17.10
N ASN A 109 9.89 -2.66 -16.04
CA ASN A 109 9.40 -2.69 -14.66
C ASN A 109 9.43 -1.32 -13.96
N ALA A 110 9.81 -0.25 -14.66
CA ALA A 110 10.03 1.08 -14.09
C ALA A 110 8.78 1.67 -13.38
N LEU A 111 7.58 1.28 -13.84
CA LEU A 111 6.30 1.78 -13.32
C LEU A 111 5.65 0.90 -12.25
N LEU A 112 6.15 -0.31 -12.00
CA LEU A 112 5.56 -1.23 -11.02
C LEU A 112 5.44 -0.60 -9.62
N PRO A 113 6.44 0.14 -9.10
CA PRO A 113 6.31 0.81 -7.80
C PRO A 113 5.16 1.82 -7.75
N GLN A 114 4.93 2.56 -8.83
CA GLN A 114 3.89 3.59 -8.92
C GLN A 114 2.51 2.94 -9.07
N GLU A 115 2.42 1.85 -9.83
CA GLU A 115 1.19 1.06 -9.92
C GLU A 115 0.80 0.47 -8.57
N ALA A 116 1.74 -0.14 -7.85
CA ALA A 116 1.53 -0.64 -6.50
C ALA A 116 1.06 0.48 -5.54
N GLY A 117 1.70 1.65 -5.58
CA GLY A 117 1.30 2.80 -4.76
C GLY A 117 -0.09 3.35 -5.11
N LYS A 118 -0.46 3.39 -6.40
CA LYS A 118 -1.81 3.79 -6.86
C LYS A 118 -2.86 2.82 -6.35
N LEU A 119 -2.63 1.51 -6.50
CA LEU A 119 -3.56 0.47 -6.04
C LEU A 119 -3.67 0.45 -4.51
N ALA A 120 -2.57 0.71 -3.79
CA ALA A 120 -2.58 0.89 -2.35
C ALA A 120 -3.51 2.04 -1.93
N GLY A 121 -3.45 3.18 -2.65
CA GLY A 121 -4.35 4.31 -2.43
C GLY A 121 -5.83 3.96 -2.66
N GLN A 122 -6.13 3.15 -3.68
CA GLN A 122 -7.49 2.66 -3.93
C GLN A 122 -7.99 1.74 -2.81
N TYR A 123 -7.12 0.84 -2.33
CA TYR A 123 -7.42 -0.01 -1.17
C TYR A 123 -7.68 0.80 0.11
N ILE A 124 -6.84 1.80 0.41
CA ILE A 124 -7.03 2.70 1.56
C ILE A 124 -8.37 3.45 1.44
N SER A 125 -8.68 3.97 0.25
CA SER A 125 -9.95 4.65 0.02
C SER A 125 -11.14 3.71 0.22
N ALA A 126 -11.08 2.47 -0.28
CA ALA A 126 -12.14 1.48 -0.09
C ALA A 126 -12.30 1.10 1.39
N HIS A 127 -11.19 1.00 2.14
CA HIS A 127 -11.20 0.74 3.58
C HIS A 127 -11.87 1.88 4.34
N ASN A 128 -11.49 3.14 4.08
CA ASN A 128 -12.10 4.29 4.72
C ASN A 128 -13.62 4.38 4.45
N THR A 129 -14.05 4.11 3.21
CA THR A 129 -15.47 4.05 2.85
C THR A 129 -16.20 2.98 3.64
N LEU A 130 -15.62 1.78 3.78
CA LEU A 130 -16.22 0.70 4.58
C LEU A 130 -16.36 1.11 6.05
N VAL A 131 -15.30 1.67 6.64
CA VAL A 131 -15.30 2.15 8.04
C VAL A 131 -16.38 3.22 8.24
N GLU A 132 -16.51 4.18 7.33
CA GLU A 132 -17.52 5.23 7.40
C GLU A 132 -18.94 4.66 7.35
N ILE A 133 -19.21 3.76 6.39
CA ILE A 133 -20.51 3.08 6.27
C ILE A 133 -20.83 2.31 7.55
N ARG A 134 -19.87 1.52 8.05
CA ARG A 134 -20.09 0.68 9.22
C ARG A 134 -20.27 1.49 10.50
N ALA A 135 -19.52 2.58 10.67
CA ALA A 135 -19.66 3.48 11.81
C ALA A 135 -21.06 4.10 11.87
N LYS A 136 -21.61 4.56 10.73
CA LYS A 136 -22.97 5.09 10.66
C LYS A 136 -24.02 4.03 11.00
N GLN A 137 -23.87 2.81 10.48
CA GLN A 137 -24.78 1.70 10.79
C GLN A 137 -24.76 1.34 12.28
N ILE A 138 -23.58 1.23 12.89
CA ILE A 138 -23.47 0.93 14.33
C ILE A 138 -24.18 2.02 15.15
N TRP A 139 -24.04 3.28 14.76
CA TRP A 139 -24.75 4.39 15.40
C TRP A 139 -26.28 4.29 15.21
N GLU A 140 -26.74 4.00 14.00
CA GLU A 140 -28.16 3.82 13.69
C GLU A 140 -28.77 2.65 14.49
N ASP A 141 -28.10 1.50 14.51
CA ASP A 141 -28.51 0.30 15.26
C ASP A 141 -28.58 0.60 16.78
N PHE A 142 -27.61 1.34 17.30
CA PHE A 142 -27.60 1.79 18.69
C PHE A 142 -28.78 2.73 18.99
N MET A 143 -29.02 3.73 18.14
CA MET A 143 -30.11 4.68 18.32
C MET A 143 -31.49 4.02 18.14
N GLN A 144 -31.62 3.03 17.27
CA GLN A 144 -32.84 2.26 17.13
C GLN A 144 -33.14 1.43 18.40
N SER A 145 -32.12 0.78 18.95
CA SER A 145 -32.26 -0.09 20.14
C SER A 145 -32.38 0.68 21.45
N HIS A 146 -31.68 1.81 21.58
CA HIS A 146 -31.49 2.51 22.86
C HIS A 146 -31.81 4.00 22.80
N GLY A 147 -32.00 4.58 21.61
CA GLY A 147 -32.13 6.03 21.44
C GLY A 147 -33.32 6.62 22.17
N LYS A 148 -34.48 5.93 22.20
CA LYS A 148 -35.65 6.39 22.97
C LYS A 148 -35.33 6.51 24.46
N ALA A 149 -34.74 5.47 25.05
CA ALA A 149 -34.37 5.48 26.46
C ALA A 149 -33.34 6.57 26.76
N LEU A 150 -32.31 6.69 25.92
CA LEU A 150 -31.30 7.74 26.03
C LEU A 150 -31.92 9.15 26.00
N ILE A 151 -32.78 9.43 25.01
CA ILE A 151 -33.45 10.73 24.87
C ILE A 151 -34.35 11.03 26.07
N GLN A 152 -35.10 10.03 26.55
CA GLN A 152 -35.96 10.20 27.73
C GLN A 152 -35.15 10.50 28.99
N THR A 153 -34.04 9.80 29.21
CA THR A 153 -33.14 10.06 30.35
C THR A 153 -32.52 11.45 30.26
N LEU A 154 -32.01 11.86 29.10
CA LEU A 154 -31.45 13.19 28.90
C LEU A 154 -32.51 14.30 29.08
N SER A 155 -33.75 14.06 28.63
CA SER A 155 -34.86 15.00 28.80
C SER A 155 -35.25 15.15 30.28
N LEU A 156 -35.25 14.05 31.03
CA LEU A 156 -35.49 14.07 32.47
C LEU A 156 -34.37 14.83 33.20
N LEU A 157 -33.10 14.55 32.88
CA LEU A 157 -31.95 15.26 33.45
C LEU A 157 -32.02 16.76 33.19
N LYS A 158 -32.33 17.17 31.96
CA LYS A 158 -32.56 18.59 31.62
C LYS A 158 -33.60 19.21 32.55
N ALA A 159 -34.74 18.55 32.73
CA ALA A 159 -35.83 19.05 33.54
C ALA A 159 -35.48 19.13 35.04
N THR A 160 -34.77 18.14 35.59
CA THR A 160 -34.41 18.12 37.02
C THR A 160 -33.29 19.09 37.34
N MET A 161 -32.21 19.09 36.55
CA MET A 161 -31.07 19.98 36.75
C MET A 161 -31.46 21.45 36.52
N GLY A 162 -32.35 21.70 35.55
CA GLY A 162 -32.91 23.03 35.32
C GLY A 162 -33.69 23.58 36.50
N ARG A 163 -34.46 22.72 37.20
CA ARG A 163 -35.17 23.10 38.42
C ARG A 163 -34.21 23.40 39.57
N GLU A 164 -33.19 22.59 39.76
CA GLU A 164 -32.17 22.80 40.82
C GLU A 164 -31.40 24.10 40.60
N ALA A 165 -30.93 24.37 39.38
CA ALA A 165 -30.21 25.61 39.07
C ALA A 165 -31.09 26.85 39.28
N SER A 166 -32.37 26.77 38.89
CA SER A 166 -33.35 27.83 39.12
C SER A 166 -33.61 28.10 40.60
N ALA A 167 -33.62 27.05 41.43
CA ALA A 167 -33.97 27.15 42.84
C ALA A 167 -32.84 27.72 43.72
N VAL A 168 -31.57 27.55 43.31
CA VAL A 168 -30.40 27.89 44.16
C VAL A 168 -29.80 29.26 43.85
N VAL A 169 -29.72 29.67 42.58
CA VAL A 169 -28.95 30.89 42.18
C VAL A 169 -29.74 31.81 41.23
N GLY A 170 -30.93 31.40 40.79
CA GLY A 170 -31.62 32.02 39.65
C GLY A 170 -31.01 31.58 38.32
N VAL A 171 -31.78 31.68 37.24
CA VAL A 171 -31.37 31.21 35.90
C VAL A 171 -30.66 32.32 35.14
N VAL A 172 -29.40 32.08 34.79
CA VAL A 172 -28.58 32.89 33.91
C VAL A 172 -28.36 32.11 32.63
N ASN A 173 -28.84 32.69 31.52
CA ASN A 173 -28.69 32.10 30.19
C ASN A 173 -27.21 31.88 29.86
N SER A 174 -26.88 30.72 29.30
CA SER A 174 -25.54 30.29 28.89
C SER A 174 -24.56 30.02 30.05
N VAL A 175 -25.03 30.03 31.30
CA VAL A 175 -24.19 29.76 32.48
C VAL A 175 -24.75 28.60 33.31
N ASN A 176 -26.01 28.66 33.70
CA ASN A 176 -26.66 27.62 34.51
C ASN A 176 -28.09 27.32 34.05
N ASP A 177 -28.48 27.75 32.85
CA ASP A 177 -29.74 27.36 32.26
C ASP A 177 -29.78 25.85 31.94
N PRO A 178 -30.97 25.25 31.83
CA PRO A 178 -31.11 23.80 31.67
C PRO A 178 -30.40 23.23 30.43
N ASP A 179 -30.29 24.01 29.34
CA ASP A 179 -29.63 23.55 28.12
C ASP A 179 -28.11 23.57 28.27
N THR A 180 -27.55 24.58 28.93
CA THR A 180 -26.12 24.67 29.22
C THR A 180 -25.69 23.54 30.16
N VAL A 181 -26.43 23.32 31.25
CA VAL A 181 -26.11 22.26 32.22
C VAL A 181 -26.21 20.87 31.58
N LEU A 182 -27.20 20.63 30.70
CA LEU A 182 -27.30 19.38 29.95
C LEU A 182 -26.12 19.20 28.99
N LYS A 183 -25.70 20.25 28.27
CA LYS A 183 -24.55 20.20 27.36
C LYS A 183 -23.27 19.86 28.12
N ASP A 184 -23.05 20.48 29.28
CA ASP A 184 -21.89 20.19 30.13
C ASP A 184 -21.91 18.75 30.66
N PHE A 185 -23.09 18.24 31.02
CA PHE A 185 -23.26 16.84 31.42
C PHE A 185 -22.90 15.88 30.28
N ILE A 186 -23.46 16.09 29.08
CA ILE A 186 -23.16 15.29 27.88
C ILE A 186 -21.68 15.37 27.55
N HIS A 187 -21.10 16.57 27.60
CA HIS A 187 -19.67 16.76 27.35
C HIS A 187 -18.82 15.96 28.34
N LYS A 188 -19.09 16.08 29.63
CA LYS A 188 -18.32 15.42 30.70
C LYS A 188 -18.43 13.90 30.65
N HIS A 189 -19.61 13.36 30.38
CA HIS A 189 -19.89 11.93 30.54
C HIS A 189 -19.90 11.13 29.24
N ILE A 190 -20.05 11.77 28.08
CA ILE A 190 -20.13 11.10 26.78
C ILE A 190 -19.00 11.57 25.86
N THR A 191 -18.96 12.87 25.54
CA THR A 191 -18.03 13.39 24.53
C THR A 191 -16.57 13.31 24.98
N LYS A 192 -16.26 13.77 26.20
CA LYS A 192 -14.88 13.75 26.73
C LYS A 192 -14.33 12.32 26.80
N PRO A 193 -15.03 11.32 27.38
CA PRO A 193 -14.60 9.92 27.33
C PRO A 193 -14.40 9.39 25.90
N ALA A 194 -15.31 9.71 24.97
CA ALA A 194 -15.18 9.26 23.58
C ALA A 194 -13.95 9.86 22.86
N LEU A 195 -13.54 11.08 23.22
CA LEU A 195 -12.36 11.72 22.67
C LEU A 195 -11.05 11.26 23.34
N THR A 196 -11.09 10.84 24.62
CA THR A 196 -9.90 10.39 25.34
C THR A 196 -9.64 8.89 25.19
N ASN A 197 -10.68 8.09 24.95
CA ASN A 197 -10.56 6.65 24.84
C ASN A 197 -10.31 6.24 23.38
N ALA A 198 -9.28 5.43 23.16
CA ALA A 198 -8.96 4.86 21.85
C ALA A 198 -9.62 3.48 21.61
N VAL A 199 -10.68 3.15 22.36
CA VAL A 199 -11.32 1.83 22.27
C VAL A 199 -12.07 1.73 20.96
N MET A 200 -11.66 0.79 20.13
CA MET A 200 -12.27 0.52 18.84
C MET A 200 -13.15 -0.74 18.89
N PRO A 201 -14.20 -0.83 18.06
CA PRO A 201 -15.09 -2.00 18.02
C PRO A 201 -14.44 -3.18 17.29
N GLU A 202 -13.29 -3.66 17.77
CA GLU A 202 -12.53 -4.76 17.15
C GLU A 202 -13.31 -6.08 17.07
N GLN A 203 -14.29 -6.26 17.95
CA GLN A 203 -15.17 -7.43 17.96
C GLN A 203 -16.31 -7.34 16.95
N ASP A 204 -16.50 -6.20 16.28
CA ASP A 204 -17.50 -6.07 15.23
C ASP A 204 -17.20 -7.05 14.09
N PRO A 205 -18.19 -7.81 13.59
CA PRO A 205 -17.94 -8.82 12.56
C PRO A 205 -17.35 -8.26 11.26
N VAL A 206 -17.64 -7.00 10.88
CA VAL A 206 -17.04 -6.35 9.71
C VAL A 206 -15.58 -6.03 9.98
N PHE A 207 -15.26 -5.49 11.17
CA PHE A 207 -13.88 -5.15 11.53
C PHE A 207 -13.01 -6.37 11.81
N LYS A 208 -13.56 -7.52 12.22
CA LYS A 208 -12.83 -8.80 12.23
C LYS A 208 -12.33 -9.19 10.83
N LEU A 209 -13.07 -8.86 9.77
CA LEU A 209 -12.71 -9.18 8.37
C LEU A 209 -11.82 -8.11 7.73
N ALA A 210 -12.12 -6.84 7.98
CA ALA A 210 -11.49 -5.72 7.30
C ALA A 210 -10.29 -5.12 8.06
N GLY A 211 -10.26 -5.27 9.39
CA GLY A 211 -9.45 -4.48 10.30
C GLY A 211 -10.05 -3.10 10.55
N VAL A 212 -9.76 -2.51 11.71
CA VAL A 212 -10.19 -1.13 12.07
C VAL A 212 -9.40 -0.07 11.31
N ALA A 213 -8.17 -0.40 10.89
CA ALA A 213 -7.29 0.45 10.11
C ALA A 213 -6.83 -0.28 8.84
N PRO A 214 -6.48 0.44 7.76
CA PRO A 214 -5.90 -0.19 6.58
C PRO A 214 -4.51 -0.74 6.91
N ASP A 215 -4.05 -1.71 6.11
CA ASP A 215 -2.71 -2.28 6.24
C ASP A 215 -1.63 -1.18 6.17
N TYR A 216 -0.72 -1.18 7.16
CA TYR A 216 0.37 -0.22 7.23
C TYR A 216 1.29 -0.27 6.00
N ALA A 217 1.48 -1.44 5.40
CA ALA A 217 2.27 -1.56 4.18
C ALA A 217 1.62 -0.83 3.00
N ALA A 218 0.28 -0.79 2.91
CA ALA A 218 -0.40 -0.01 1.89
C ALA A 218 -0.14 1.49 2.08
N LEU A 219 -0.12 1.98 3.33
CA LEU A 219 0.24 3.36 3.63
C LEU A 219 1.69 3.66 3.23
N ALA A 220 2.61 2.73 3.47
CA ALA A 220 4.01 2.88 3.07
C ALA A 220 4.18 2.95 1.54
N ASP A 221 3.47 2.11 0.80
CA ASP A 221 3.50 2.11 -0.67
C ASP A 221 2.84 3.37 -1.25
N PHE A 222 1.70 3.79 -0.70
CA PHE A 222 1.01 5.01 -1.11
C PHE A 222 1.88 6.26 -0.87
N ARG A 223 2.58 6.34 0.26
CA ARG A 223 3.48 7.48 0.60
C ARG A 223 4.67 7.61 -0.34
N LYS A 224 5.09 6.53 -1.00
CA LYS A 224 6.17 6.56 -1.99
C LYS A 224 5.70 7.07 -3.35
N LEU A 225 4.39 7.24 -3.55
CA LEU A 225 3.84 7.66 -4.82
C LEU A 225 4.25 9.12 -5.12
N PRO A 226 4.85 9.38 -6.30
CA PRO A 226 5.15 10.75 -6.73
C PRO A 226 3.87 11.58 -6.91
N SER A 227 4.03 12.90 -6.96
CA SER A 227 2.90 13.80 -7.24
C SER A 227 2.25 13.49 -8.60
N PRO A 228 0.96 13.82 -8.81
CA PRO A 228 0.28 13.59 -10.09
C PRO A 228 1.01 14.19 -11.29
N ALA A 229 1.61 15.39 -11.11
CA ALA A 229 2.42 16.03 -12.14
C ALA A 229 3.71 15.25 -12.44
N ALA A 230 4.36 14.68 -11.42
CA ALA A 230 5.53 13.84 -11.61
C ALA A 230 5.18 12.53 -12.33
N LEU A 231 4.08 11.87 -11.93
CA LEU A 231 3.57 10.68 -12.62
C LEU A 231 3.27 10.95 -14.09
N HIS A 232 2.62 12.08 -14.40
CA HIS A 232 2.34 12.46 -15.78
C HIS A 232 3.61 12.67 -16.61
N LYS A 233 4.61 13.36 -16.05
CA LYS A 233 5.91 13.55 -16.72
C LYS A 233 6.64 12.22 -16.97
N MET A 234 6.60 11.30 -16.01
CA MET A 234 7.20 9.96 -16.14
C MET A 234 6.52 9.18 -17.27
N LYS A 235 5.20 9.17 -17.32
CA LYS A 235 4.44 8.49 -18.37
C LYS A 235 4.76 9.03 -19.76
N ILE A 236 4.78 10.35 -19.93
CA ILE A 236 5.17 10.98 -21.22
C ILE A 236 6.60 10.59 -21.62
N ARG A 237 7.53 10.54 -20.66
CA ARG A 237 8.91 10.16 -20.94
C ARG A 237 8.99 8.73 -21.46
N GLN A 238 8.32 7.81 -20.80
CA GLN A 238 8.30 6.41 -21.21
C GLN A 238 7.63 6.22 -22.58
N GLU A 239 6.49 6.86 -22.83
CA GLU A 239 5.82 6.83 -24.14
C GLU A 239 6.74 7.34 -25.27
N ARG A 240 7.54 8.40 -24.99
CA ARG A 240 8.53 8.91 -25.95
C ARG A 240 9.68 7.93 -26.18
N GLU A 241 10.19 7.29 -25.12
CA GLU A 241 11.25 6.29 -25.22
C GLU A 241 10.78 5.06 -26.01
N GLU A 242 9.56 4.58 -25.77
CA GLU A 242 8.94 3.50 -26.53
C GLU A 242 8.73 3.86 -28.00
N LEU A 243 8.25 5.09 -28.28
CA LEU A 243 8.08 5.57 -29.65
C LEU A 243 9.44 5.67 -30.38
N GLN A 244 10.48 6.15 -29.71
CA GLN A 244 11.83 6.21 -30.27
C GLN A 244 12.41 4.81 -30.52
N LYS A 245 12.19 3.85 -29.61
CA LYS A 245 12.58 2.45 -29.82
C LYS A 245 11.87 1.85 -31.04
N ARG A 246 10.56 2.10 -31.18
CA ARG A 246 9.77 1.66 -32.35
C ARG A 246 10.25 2.28 -33.65
N ASN A 247 10.52 3.59 -33.67
CA ASN A 247 11.00 4.26 -34.88
C ASN A 247 12.40 3.75 -35.28
N ARG A 248 13.32 3.56 -34.32
CA ARG A 248 14.65 2.97 -34.59
C ARG A 248 14.55 1.54 -35.15
N ALA A 249 13.61 0.74 -34.65
CA ALA A 249 13.36 -0.60 -35.17
C ALA A 249 12.77 -0.58 -36.60
N ALA A 250 12.02 0.47 -36.96
CA ALA A 250 11.46 0.64 -38.30
C ALA A 250 12.46 1.21 -39.32
N GLU A 251 13.44 2.01 -38.87
CA GLU A 251 14.51 2.59 -39.70
C GLU A 251 15.70 1.63 -39.92
N GLY A 252 15.78 0.54 -39.14
CA GLY A 252 16.83 -0.48 -39.22
C GLY A 252 16.55 -1.64 -40.19
N ILE A 253 15.78 -1.41 -41.26
CA ILE A 253 15.58 -2.35 -42.39
C ILE A 253 16.40 -1.87 -43.59
#